data_AF-A0A940J125-F1
#
_entry.id   AF-A0A940J125-F1
#
_cell.length_a   1.000
_cell.length_b   1.000
_cell.length_c   1.000
_cell.angle_alpha   90.00
_cell.angle_beta   90.00
_cell.angle_gamma   90.00
#
_symmetry.space_group_name_H-M   'P 1'
#
loop_
_entity.id
_entity.type
_entity.pdbx_description
1 polymer ?
#
loop_
_entity_poly.entity_id
_entity_poly.type
_entity_poly.pdbx_seq_one_letter_code
_entity_poly.pdbx_strand_id
1 'polypeptide(L)'
;MSRSTLSDMRDDTIVLLLSLYCNKNLPVEGQARAIRKCAKTIAQRTRDKALKQACKGLRRSKNDYLVVAGIEQAAYKFFLSK
;
A
#
# COMPACT_ATOMS: atom_id res chain seq x y z
N MET A 1 7.81 -16.02 20.13
CA MET A 1 7.61 -14.58 20.43
C MET A 1 6.46 -14.08 19.59
N SER A 2 5.34 -13.63 20.18
CA SER A 2 4.26 -13.01 19.41
C SER A 2 4.68 -11.58 19.07
N ARG A 3 4.82 -11.26 17.76
CA ARG A 3 4.94 -9.88 17.32
C ARG A 3 3.68 -9.11 17.73
N SER A 4 3.85 -7.85 18.14
CA SER A 4 2.71 -6.99 18.46
C SER A 4 1.97 -6.63 17.18
N THR A 5 0.63 -6.53 17.25
CA THR A 5 -0.24 -6.14 16.14
C THR A 5 0.16 -4.80 15.50
N LEU A 6 0.73 -3.90 16.29
CA LEU A 6 1.27 -2.61 15.86
C LEU A 6 2.50 -2.73 14.98
N SER A 7 3.42 -3.65 15.31
CA SER A 7 4.61 -3.93 14.48
C SER A 7 4.20 -4.51 13.13
N ASP A 8 3.26 -5.46 13.12
CA ASP A 8 2.80 -6.11 11.90
C ASP A 8 2.07 -5.13 10.95
N MET A 9 1.26 -4.22 11.51
CA MET A 9 0.60 -3.17 10.73
C MET A 9 1.62 -2.21 10.09
N ARG A 10 2.66 -1.82 10.84
CA ARG A 10 3.71 -0.93 10.34
C ARG A 10 4.49 -1.59 9.21
N ASP A 11 4.87 -2.86 9.37
CA ASP A 11 5.55 -3.64 8.32
C ASP A 11 4.68 -3.76 7.05
N ASP A 12 3.40 -4.09 7.20
CA ASP A 12 2.45 -4.15 6.08
C ASP A 12 2.32 -2.80 5.37
N THR A 13 2.21 -1.71 6.12
CA THR A 13 2.13 -0.35 5.58
C THR A 13 3.40 -0.01 4.80
N ILE A 14 4.57 -0.27 5.36
CA ILE A 14 5.87 -0.03 4.69
C ILE A 14 5.95 -0.81 3.39
N VAL A 15 5.57 -2.10 3.39
CA VAL A 15 5.59 -2.94 2.18
C VAL A 15 4.67 -2.37 1.09
N LEU A 16 3.49 -1.87 1.44
CA LEU A 16 2.60 -1.20 0.50
C LEU A 16 3.25 0.06 -0.11
N LEU A 17 3.86 0.90 0.72
CA LEU A 17 4.48 2.15 0.26
C LEU A 17 5.73 1.89 -0.59
N LEU A 18 6.56 0.92 -0.22
CA LEU A 18 7.74 0.52 -1.00
C LEU A 18 7.37 -0.05 -2.37
N SER A 19 6.17 -0.63 -2.52
CA SER A 19 5.71 -1.13 -3.82
C SER A 19 5.67 -0.04 -4.90
N LEU A 20 5.40 1.22 -4.53
CA LEU A 20 5.51 2.36 -5.45
C LEU A 20 6.96 2.57 -5.88
N TYR A 21 7.88 2.72 -4.92
CA TYR A 21 9.29 3.03 -5.20
C TYR A 21 9.99 1.95 -6.01
N CYS A 22 9.70 0.67 -5.73
CA CYS A 22 10.25 -0.46 -6.48
C CYS A 22 9.76 -0.51 -7.94
N ASN A 23 8.64 0.15 -8.25
CA ASN A 23 8.01 0.13 -9.57
C ASN A 23 7.99 1.51 -10.23
N LYS A 24 8.66 2.53 -9.67
CA LYS A 24 8.60 3.94 -10.13
C LYS A 24 8.97 4.15 -11.60
N ASN A 25 9.76 3.24 -12.17
CA ASN A 25 10.21 3.31 -13.56
C ASN A 25 9.20 2.71 -14.54
N LEU A 26 8.13 2.07 -14.05
CA LEU A 26 7.05 1.53 -14.88
C LEU A 26 6.07 2.64 -15.28
N PRO A 27 5.33 2.48 -16.38
CA PRO A 27 4.14 3.28 -16.64
C PRO A 27 3.13 3.19 -15.49
N VAL A 28 2.25 4.19 -15.37
CA VAL A 28 1.23 4.32 -14.31
C VAL A 28 0.39 3.04 -14.15
N GLU A 29 -0.01 2.41 -15.25
CA GLU A 29 -0.74 1.13 -15.23
C GLU A 29 0.06 0.02 -14.54
N GLY A 30 1.36 -0.10 -14.87
CA GLY A 30 2.26 -1.09 -14.28
C GLY A 30 2.46 -0.87 -12.79
N GLN A 31 2.63 0.39 -12.38
CA GLN A 31 2.71 0.79 -10.97
C GLN A 31 1.42 0.44 -10.23
N ALA A 32 0.26 0.83 -10.76
CA ALA A 32 -1.04 0.54 -10.18
C ALA A 32 -1.29 -0.97 -10.05
N ARG A 33 -0.89 -1.77 -11.05
CA ARG A 33 -0.98 -3.23 -10.99
C ARG A 33 -0.13 -3.81 -9.86
N ALA A 34 1.11 -3.34 -9.69
CA ALA A 34 1.98 -3.77 -8.61
C ALA A 34 1.42 -3.41 -7.23
N ILE A 35 0.94 -2.18 -7.06
CA ILE A 35 0.28 -1.70 -5.85
C ILE A 35 -0.95 -2.56 -5.51
N ARG A 36 -1.83 -2.82 -6.48
CA ARG A 36 -3.02 -3.68 -6.27
C ARG A 36 -2.67 -5.11 -5.87
N LYS A 37 -1.62 -5.68 -6.46
CA LYS A 37 -1.12 -7.02 -6.11
C LYS A 37 -0.61 -7.03 -4.66
N CYS A 38 0.15 -6.02 -4.26
CA CYS A 38 0.63 -5.85 -2.89
C CYS A 38 -0.55 -5.70 -1.90
N ALA A 39 -1.49 -4.80 -2.21
CA ALA A 39 -2.70 -4.58 -1.42
C ALA A 39 -3.55 -5.84 -1.25
N LYS A 40 -3.61 -6.74 -2.25
CA LYS A 40 -4.28 -8.04 -2.13
C LYS A 40 -3.67 -8.90 -1.04
N THR A 41 -2.35 -9.05 -1.04
CA THR A 41 -1.64 -9.86 -0.04
C THR A 41 -1.82 -9.27 1.36
N ILE A 42 -1.67 -7.94 1.51
CA ILE A 42 -1.81 -7.27 2.81
C ILE A 42 -3.24 -7.41 3.35
N ALA A 43 -4.26 -7.18 2.51
CA ALA A 43 -5.66 -7.29 2.93
C ALA A 43 -6.04 -8.69 3.43
N GLN A 44 -5.34 -9.74 2.98
CA GLN A 44 -5.57 -11.12 3.41
C GLN A 44 -4.93 -11.43 4.77
N ARG A 45 -3.75 -10.87 5.07
CA ARG A 45 -2.99 -11.20 6.29
C ARG A 45 -3.16 -10.18 7.43
N THR A 46 -3.41 -8.92 7.09
CA THR A 46 -3.44 -7.85 8.09
C THR A 46 -4.61 -8.00 9.06
N ARG A 47 -4.35 -7.74 10.35
CA ARG A 47 -5.37 -7.72 11.40
C ARG A 47 -5.96 -6.33 11.61
N ASP A 48 -5.27 -5.29 11.12
CA ASP A 48 -5.76 -3.93 11.22
C ASP A 48 -6.95 -3.69 10.28
N LYS A 49 -8.05 -3.18 10.84
CA LYS A 49 -9.30 -2.98 10.10
C LYS A 49 -9.17 -1.84 9.09
N ALA A 50 -8.48 -0.76 9.44
CA ALA A 50 -8.35 0.42 8.60
C ALA A 50 -7.48 0.11 7.37
N LEU A 51 -6.32 -0.48 7.57
CA LEU A 51 -5.40 -0.92 6.52
C LEU A 51 -6.06 -1.95 5.60
N LYS A 52 -6.79 -2.91 6.16
CA LYS A 52 -7.55 -3.89 5.37
C LYS A 52 -8.56 -3.21 4.43
N GLN A 53 -9.29 -2.19 4.90
CA GLN A 53 -10.24 -1.47 4.06
C GLN A 53 -9.55 -0.59 3.02
N ALA A 54 -8.47 0.10 3.38
CA ALA A 54 -7.67 0.87 2.43
C ALA A 54 -7.15 -0.02 1.28
N CYS A 55 -6.58 -1.19 1.60
CA CYS A 55 -6.12 -2.15 0.61
C CYS A 55 -7.26 -2.72 -0.27
N LYS A 56 -8.45 -2.92 0.28
CA LYS A 56 -9.64 -3.31 -0.51
C LYS A 56 -10.07 -2.19 -1.46
N GLY A 57 -10.02 -0.93 -1.02
CA GLY A 57 -10.30 0.25 -1.86
C GLY A 57 -9.36 0.32 -3.06
N LEU A 58 -8.05 0.23 -2.81
CA LEU A 58 -7.02 0.23 -3.88
C LEU A 58 -7.26 -0.87 -4.93
N ARG A 59 -7.61 -2.08 -4.48
CA ARG A 59 -7.91 -3.21 -5.38
C ARG A 59 -9.12 -2.99 -6.28
N ARG A 60 -10.13 -2.28 -5.79
CA ARG A 60 -11.40 -2.07 -6.49
C ARG A 60 -11.36 -0.83 -7.38
N SER A 61 -10.44 0.10 -7.12
CA SER A 61 -10.26 1.28 -7.96
C SER A 61 -9.81 0.86 -9.37
N LYS A 62 -10.60 1.23 -10.37
CA LYS A 62 -10.27 1.07 -11.80
C LYS A 62 -9.40 2.21 -12.34
N ASN A 63 -9.24 3.29 -11.57
CA ASN A 63 -8.44 4.44 -11.98
C ASN A 63 -7.01 4.25 -11.50
N ASP A 64 -6.09 3.98 -12.43
CA ASP A 64 -4.67 3.74 -12.13
C ASP A 64 -3.97 4.97 -11.55
N TYR A 65 -4.28 6.16 -12.07
CA TYR A 65 -3.71 7.41 -11.57
C TYR A 65 -4.07 7.65 -10.11
N LEU A 66 -5.33 7.45 -9.73
CA LEU A 66 -5.74 7.62 -8.33
C LEU A 66 -5.10 6.59 -7.39
N VAL A 67 -4.83 5.37 -7.89
CA VAL A 67 -4.12 4.34 -7.10
C VAL A 67 -2.68 4.78 -6.83
N VAL A 68 -1.96 5.26 -7.85
CA VAL A 68 -0.57 5.70 -7.71
C VAL A 68 -0.49 6.96 -6.86
N ALA A 69 -1.26 8.00 -7.19
CA ALA A 69 -1.26 9.28 -6.48
C ALA A 69 -1.65 9.12 -5.00
N GLY A 70 -2.60 8.23 -4.70
CA GLY A 70 -2.99 7.94 -3.31
C GLY A 70 -1.86 7.32 -2.49
N ILE A 71 -1.09 6.39 -3.10
CA ILE A 71 0.09 5.81 -2.44
C ILE A 71 1.24 6.80 -2.34
N GLU A 72 1.48 7.63 -3.36
CA GLU A 72 2.47 8.71 -3.31
C GLU A 72 2.20 9.67 -2.14
N GLN A 73 0.96 10.13 -2.00
CA GLN A 73 0.57 11.02 -0.91
C GLN A 73 0.72 10.34 0.46
N ALA A 74 0.37 9.05 0.56
CA ALA A 74 0.55 8.28 1.78
C ALA A 74 2.04 8.10 2.11
N ALA A 75 2.89 7.83 1.12
CA ALA A 75 4.33 7.70 1.28
C ALA A 75 4.96 9.02 1.74
N TYR A 76 4.55 10.14 1.14
CA TYR A 76 4.98 11.47 1.55
C TYR A 76 4.65 11.74 3.03
N LYS A 77 3.41 11.49 3.45
CA LYS A 77 2.99 11.65 4.85
C LYS A 77 3.69 10.70 5.81
N PHE A 78 4.05 9.49 5.35
CA PHE A 78 4.68 8.49 6.20
C PHE A 78 6.19 8.71 6.37
N PHE A 79 6.90 9.07 5.30
CA PHE A 79 8.37 9.16 5.31
C PHE A 79 8.91 10.59 5.40
N LEU A 80 8.19 11.58 4.85
CA LEU A 80 8.72 12.93 4.61
C LEU A 80 8.05 14.02 5.47
N SER A 81 6.86 13.75 6.00
CA SER A 81 6.23 14.58 7.04
C SER A 81 6.86 14.27 8.40
N LYS A 82 8.02 14.87 8.67
CA LYS A 82 8.54 15.02 10.04
C LYS A 82 7.90 16.21 10.72
#